data_AF-A0A7S3PMN1-F1
#
_entry.id   AF-A0A7S3PMN1-F1
#
_cell.length_a   1.000
_cell.length_b   1.000
_cell.length_c   1.000
_cell.angle_alpha   90.00
_cell.angle_beta   90.00
_cell.angle_gamma   90.00
#
_symmetry.space_group_name_H-M   'P 1'
#
loop_
_entity.id
_entity.type
_entity.pdbx_description
1 polymer ?
#
loop_
_entity_poly.entity_id
_entity_poly.type
_entity_poly.pdbx_seq_one_letter_code
_entity_poly.pdbx_strand_id
1 'polypeptide(L)'
;AQLLPADTASGLTYRRCKFSSSTELITLQIPNGGRGSSNIVVWKANKDGIGGVWSVSQVVAVSKGMATSFYLTKDGKYVGLAAADGSISLLDRKTFSPLRKFNDVHNLPITGLASAYCVDKNTNTAKHPLRKEYLLSGSIDRIVSVVPVQHSHLKWILLRLLLTLLLVISIFAIVSMLFPPPNEEAEAYIEKEL
;
A
#
# COMPACT_ATOMS: atom_id res chain seq x y z
N ALA A 1 8.77 24.70 -22.12
CA ALA A 1 8.36 23.43 -21.48
C ALA A 1 9.55 22.48 -21.53
N GLN A 2 9.92 21.85 -20.41
CA GLN A 2 10.94 20.81 -20.42
C GLN A 2 10.27 19.49 -20.77
N LEU A 3 10.74 18.83 -21.83
CA LEU A 3 10.33 17.47 -22.14
C LEU A 3 11.02 16.54 -21.15
N LEU A 4 10.24 15.78 -20.38
CA LEU A 4 10.76 14.69 -19.58
C LEU A 4 10.98 13.50 -20.49
N PRO A 5 12.23 13.05 -20.72
CA PRO A 5 12.49 11.96 -21.64
C PRO A 5 11.86 10.68 -21.09
N ALA A 6 10.91 10.08 -21.81
CA ALA A 6 10.34 8.79 -21.41
C ALA A 6 11.40 7.67 -21.41
N ASP A 7 12.44 7.86 -22.22
CA ASP A 7 13.56 6.98 -22.52
C ASP A 7 14.67 6.98 -21.46
N THR A 8 14.77 8.01 -20.60
CA THR A 8 15.76 7.98 -19.49
C THR A 8 15.46 6.88 -18.46
N ALA A 9 14.25 6.30 -18.47
CA ALA A 9 13.88 5.14 -17.67
C ALA A 9 13.97 3.79 -18.41
N SER A 10 14.69 3.71 -19.54
CA SER A 10 14.99 2.47 -20.29
C SER A 10 13.78 1.72 -20.86
N GLY A 11 13.38 2.03 -22.09
CA GLY A 11 12.46 1.17 -22.87
C GLY A 11 11.02 1.09 -22.35
N LEU A 12 10.60 2.06 -21.53
CA LEU A 12 9.24 2.14 -21.01
C LEU A 12 8.43 3.22 -21.75
N THR A 13 7.18 2.91 -22.08
CA THR A 13 6.17 3.83 -22.59
C THR A 13 5.42 4.48 -21.43
N TYR A 14 5.28 5.80 -21.49
CA TYR A 14 4.49 6.58 -20.55
C TYR A 14 2.99 6.30 -20.68
N ARG A 15 2.28 6.17 -19.55
CA ARG A 15 0.81 6.00 -19.52
C ARG A 15 0.09 7.12 -18.79
N ARG A 16 0.54 7.47 -17.59
CA ARG A 16 -0.09 8.48 -16.73
C ARG A 16 0.95 9.19 -15.88
N CYS A 17 0.63 10.38 -15.41
CA CYS A 17 1.39 11.03 -14.34
C CYS A 17 0.49 11.78 -13.37
N LYS A 18 1.07 12.10 -12.22
CA LYS A 18 0.48 12.95 -11.22
C LYS A 18 1.58 13.64 -10.41
N PHE A 19 1.47 14.95 -10.24
CA PHE A 19 2.30 15.67 -9.28
C PHE A 19 1.88 15.30 -7.86
N SER A 20 2.86 14.96 -7.04
CA SER A 20 2.74 14.72 -5.60
C SER A 20 3.06 16.00 -4.83
N SER A 21 3.98 16.81 -5.36
CA SER A 21 4.32 18.15 -4.87
C SER A 21 4.76 19.04 -6.05
N SER A 22 5.20 20.27 -5.77
CA SER A 22 5.82 21.16 -6.76
C SER A 22 7.12 20.62 -7.36
N THR A 23 7.80 19.70 -6.67
CA THR A 23 9.11 19.16 -7.05
C THR A 23 9.11 17.65 -7.25
N GLU A 24 7.96 17.00 -7.10
CA GLU A 24 7.84 15.55 -7.22
C GLU A 24 6.73 15.18 -8.21
N LEU A 25 7.12 14.44 -9.26
CA LEU A 25 6.23 13.90 -10.27
C LEU A 25 6.29 12.38 -10.22
N ILE A 26 5.12 11.74 -10.20
CA ILE A 26 5.00 10.29 -10.28
C ILE A 26 4.49 9.96 -11.67
N THR A 27 5.12 9.01 -12.34
CA THR A 27 4.65 8.48 -13.62
C THR A 27 4.38 6.99 -13.53
N LEU A 28 3.34 6.56 -14.23
CA LEU A 28 3.10 5.16 -14.53
C LEU A 28 3.63 4.89 -15.92
N GLN A 29 4.51 3.90 -16.01
CA GLN A 29 5.16 3.51 -17.26
C GLN A 29 5.06 2.00 -17.44
N ILE A 30 5.00 1.57 -18.69
CA ILE A 30 4.89 0.15 -19.05
C ILE A 30 5.98 -0.21 -20.06
N PRO A 31 6.42 -1.47 -20.14
CA PRO A 31 7.40 -1.86 -21.15
C PRO A 31 6.85 -1.66 -22.57
N ASN A 32 7.74 -1.30 -23.50
CA ASN A 32 7.41 -1.23 -24.92
C ASN A 32 6.88 -2.60 -25.40
N GLY A 33 5.75 -2.60 -26.11
CA GLY A 33 5.08 -3.83 -26.54
C GLY A 33 4.14 -4.46 -25.49
N GLY A 34 3.97 -3.84 -24.31
CA GLY A 34 2.96 -4.22 -23.33
C GLY A 34 3.21 -5.54 -22.59
N ARG A 35 4.36 -6.18 -22.80
CA ARG A 35 4.77 -7.39 -22.09
C ARG A 35 5.71 -7.04 -20.94
N GLY A 36 5.38 -7.48 -19.73
CA GLY A 36 6.18 -7.29 -18.53
C GLY A 36 5.50 -6.45 -17.46
N SER A 37 6.27 -6.08 -16.44
CA SER A 37 5.74 -5.39 -15.27
C SER A 37 5.50 -3.91 -15.52
N SER A 38 4.39 -3.39 -15.02
CA SER A 38 4.18 -1.94 -14.96
C SER A 38 5.00 -1.33 -13.83
N ASN A 39 5.60 -0.17 -14.09
CA ASN A 39 6.49 0.50 -13.18
C ASN A 39 5.92 1.86 -12.78
N ILE A 40 6.04 2.18 -11.49
CA ILE A 40 5.96 3.56 -11.03
C ILE A 40 7.37 4.14 -11.01
N VAL A 41 7.53 5.31 -11.63
CA VAL A 41 8.77 6.09 -11.62
C VAL A 41 8.52 7.40 -10.91
N VAL A 42 9.35 7.70 -9.92
CA VAL A 42 9.32 8.97 -9.18
C VAL A 42 10.42 9.86 -9.69
N TRP A 43 10.04 11.06 -10.08
CA TRP A 43 10.92 12.11 -10.57
C TRP A 43 10.99 13.21 -9.53
N LYS A 44 12.20 13.73 -9.30
CA LYS A 44 12.42 14.88 -8.44
C LYS A 44 13.10 16.00 -9.20
N ALA A 45 12.60 17.22 -9.00
CA ALA A 45 13.24 18.42 -9.49
C ALA A 45 14.36 18.83 -8.52
N ASN A 46 15.53 19.17 -9.05
CA ASN A 46 16.68 19.63 -8.26
C ASN A 46 16.49 21.04 -7.67
N LYS A 47 15.47 21.79 -8.12
CA LYS A 47 15.13 23.13 -7.61
C LYS A 47 13.61 23.28 -7.56
N ASP A 48 13.13 24.06 -6.60
CA ASP A 48 11.73 24.46 -6.53
C ASP A 48 11.39 25.36 -7.73
N GLY A 49 10.37 24.99 -8.51
CA GLY A 49 9.78 25.83 -9.56
C GLY A 49 9.91 25.32 -11.00
N ILE A 50 9.40 26.14 -11.93
CA ILE A 50 9.38 25.86 -13.38
C ILE A 50 10.81 26.05 -13.93
N GLY A 51 11.45 24.96 -14.37
CA GLY A 51 12.80 24.97 -14.95
C GLY A 51 13.86 24.17 -14.17
N GLY A 52 13.47 23.50 -13.08
CA GLY A 52 14.35 22.57 -12.38
C GLY A 52 14.71 21.36 -13.25
N VAL A 53 15.97 20.93 -13.21
CA VAL A 53 16.39 19.66 -13.84
C VAL A 53 15.73 18.52 -13.09
N TRP A 54 14.96 17.70 -13.80
CA TRP A 54 14.30 16.52 -13.25
C TRP A 54 15.21 15.31 -13.36
N SER A 55 15.30 14.52 -12.29
CA SER A 55 15.99 13.25 -12.29
C SER A 55 15.10 12.14 -11.72
N VAL A 56 15.35 10.90 -12.17
CA VAL A 56 14.69 9.72 -11.61
C VAL A 56 15.23 9.50 -10.20
N SER A 57 14.33 9.56 -9.22
CA SER A 57 14.64 9.27 -7.82
C SER A 57 14.35 7.81 -7.45
N GLN A 58 13.39 7.17 -8.12
CA GLN A 58 12.95 5.82 -7.79
C GLN A 58 12.24 5.16 -8.98
N VAL A 59 12.47 3.85 -9.19
CA VAL A 59 11.74 3.00 -10.12
C VAL A 59 11.28 1.76 -9.37
N VAL A 60 9.99 1.45 -9.39
CA VAL A 60 9.43 0.27 -8.71
C VAL A 60 8.47 -0.47 -9.63
N ALA A 61 8.66 -1.77 -9.78
CA ALA A 61 7.69 -2.65 -10.44
C ALA A 61 6.49 -2.88 -9.51
N VAL A 62 5.30 -2.46 -9.95
CA VAL A 62 4.09 -2.45 -9.10
C VAL A 62 3.02 -3.45 -9.52
N SER A 63 3.10 -3.99 -10.73
CA SER A 63 2.18 -5.02 -11.21
C SER A 63 2.88 -5.91 -12.23
N LYS A 64 2.58 -7.22 -12.20
CA LYS A 64 3.07 -8.19 -13.20
C LYS A 64 2.37 -8.05 -14.56
N GLY A 65 1.30 -7.25 -14.64
CA GLY A 65 0.56 -6.99 -15.87
C GLY A 65 0.53 -5.51 -16.23
N MET A 66 -0.23 -5.18 -17.27
CA MET A 66 -0.41 -3.81 -17.75
C MET A 66 -1.35 -3.05 -16.81
N ALA A 67 -0.78 -2.08 -16.09
CA ALA A 67 -1.52 -1.08 -15.37
C ALA A 67 -1.99 -0.02 -16.37
N THR A 68 -3.27 0.33 -16.27
CA THR A 68 -3.93 1.25 -17.21
C THR A 68 -3.98 2.67 -16.64
N SER A 69 -4.08 2.79 -15.33
CA SER A 69 -4.13 4.07 -14.64
C SER A 69 -3.62 3.95 -13.20
N PHE A 70 -3.25 5.08 -12.61
CA PHE A 70 -3.02 5.18 -11.18
C PHE A 70 -3.60 6.49 -10.65
N TYR A 71 -3.76 6.56 -9.33
CA TYR A 71 -4.21 7.75 -8.64
C TYR A 71 -3.51 7.87 -7.28
N LEU A 72 -3.12 9.10 -6.92
CA LEU A 72 -2.56 9.43 -5.60
C LEU A 72 -3.68 9.98 -4.72
N THR A 73 -3.94 9.34 -3.57
CA THR A 73 -4.94 9.81 -2.60
C THR A 73 -4.65 11.24 -2.16
N LYS A 74 -5.67 12.04 -1.78
CA LYS A 74 -5.37 13.47 -1.48
C LYS A 74 -4.53 13.65 -0.22
N ASP A 75 -4.55 12.68 0.70
CA ASP A 75 -3.65 12.68 1.85
C ASP A 75 -2.19 12.30 1.47
N GLY A 76 -1.96 11.91 0.22
CA GLY A 76 -0.65 11.52 -0.30
C GLY A 76 -0.11 10.22 0.30
N LYS A 77 -0.91 9.46 1.04
CA LYS A 77 -0.42 8.26 1.75
C LYS A 77 -0.49 7.00 0.91
N TYR A 78 -1.42 6.94 -0.05
CA TYR A 78 -1.67 5.73 -0.82
C TYR A 78 -1.72 6.00 -2.31
N VAL A 79 -1.43 4.95 -3.06
CA VAL A 79 -1.59 4.94 -4.52
C VAL A 79 -2.58 3.85 -4.90
N GLY A 80 -3.67 4.25 -5.56
CA GLY A 80 -4.54 3.33 -6.26
C GLY A 80 -3.94 3.02 -7.64
N LEU A 81 -3.87 1.75 -7.99
CA LEU A 81 -3.40 1.27 -9.29
C LEU A 81 -4.50 0.44 -9.92
N ALA A 82 -4.91 0.81 -11.13
CA ALA A 82 -5.88 0.07 -11.93
C ALA A 82 -5.15 -0.74 -13.00
N ALA A 83 -5.60 -1.98 -13.22
CA ALA A 83 -4.98 -2.89 -14.16
C ALA A 83 -5.93 -3.35 -15.26
N ALA A 84 -5.33 -3.84 -16.36
CA ALA A 84 -6.06 -4.36 -17.50
C ALA A 84 -6.78 -5.69 -17.19
N ASP A 85 -6.38 -6.39 -16.13
CA ASP A 85 -7.05 -7.59 -15.61
C ASP A 85 -8.33 -7.27 -14.81
N GLY A 86 -8.76 -6.00 -14.78
CA GLY A 86 -9.96 -5.58 -14.04
C GLY A 86 -9.74 -5.44 -12.53
N SER A 87 -8.52 -5.65 -12.03
CA SER A 87 -8.20 -5.49 -10.62
C SER A 87 -7.78 -4.05 -10.25
N ILE A 88 -7.97 -3.72 -8.98
CA ILE A 88 -7.44 -2.49 -8.36
C ILE A 88 -6.51 -2.89 -7.21
N SER A 89 -5.31 -2.34 -7.20
CA SER A 89 -4.36 -2.48 -6.08
C SER A 89 -4.24 -1.17 -5.34
N LEU A 90 -4.27 -1.22 -4.01
CA LEU A 90 -3.88 -0.13 -3.13
C LEU A 90 -2.45 -0.36 -2.66
N LEU A 91 -1.59 0.62 -2.88
CA LEU A 91 -0.17 0.59 -2.55
C LEU A 91 0.15 1.64 -1.49
N ASP A 92 1.17 1.39 -0.68
CA ASP A 92 1.77 2.43 0.17
C ASP A 92 2.51 3.43 -0.72
N ARG A 93 2.33 4.74 -0.52
CA ARG A 93 2.98 5.74 -1.37
C ARG A 93 4.50 5.77 -1.24
N LYS A 94 5.04 5.52 -0.05
CA LYS A 94 6.49 5.66 0.21
C LYS A 94 7.26 4.49 -0.38
N THR A 95 6.76 3.27 -0.19
CA THR A 95 7.45 2.05 -0.62
C THR A 95 6.91 1.50 -1.93
N PHE A 96 5.71 1.91 -2.35
CA PHE A 96 4.93 1.28 -3.43
C PHE A 96 4.64 -0.20 -3.22
N SER A 97 4.77 -0.69 -1.99
CA SER A 97 4.43 -2.07 -1.65
C SER A 97 2.91 -2.26 -1.64
N PRO A 98 2.40 -3.41 -2.08
CA PRO A 98 0.96 -3.69 -2.06
C PRO A 98 0.42 -3.77 -0.63
N LEU A 99 -0.62 -2.98 -0.35
CA LEU A 99 -1.37 -3.02 0.91
C LEU A 99 -2.63 -3.87 0.78
N ARG A 100 -3.30 -3.78 -0.37
CA ARG A 100 -4.52 -4.53 -0.66
C ARG A 100 -4.71 -4.69 -2.17
N LYS A 101 -5.21 -5.85 -2.60
CA LYS A 101 -5.67 -6.06 -3.96
C LYS A 101 -7.17 -6.37 -3.94
N PHE A 102 -7.91 -5.71 -4.81
CA PHE A 102 -9.31 -5.95 -5.09
C PHE A 102 -9.34 -6.65 -6.45
N ASN A 103 -9.55 -7.96 -6.45
CA ASN A 103 -9.71 -8.74 -7.67
C ASN A 103 -11.13 -8.59 -8.19
N ASP A 104 -11.31 -8.84 -9.50
CA ASP A 104 -12.61 -8.95 -10.14
C ASP A 104 -13.52 -7.73 -9.91
N VAL A 105 -12.92 -6.54 -9.81
CA VAL A 105 -13.68 -5.27 -9.68
C VAL A 105 -14.42 -4.99 -10.99
N HIS A 106 -13.80 -5.34 -12.12
CA HIS A 106 -14.33 -5.23 -13.46
C HIS A 106 -14.03 -6.49 -14.27
N ASN A 107 -14.88 -6.80 -15.25
CA ASN A 107 -14.68 -7.94 -16.16
C ASN A 107 -13.82 -7.57 -17.38
N LEU A 108 -13.63 -6.27 -17.61
CA LEU A 108 -12.84 -5.72 -18.71
C LEU A 108 -11.85 -4.67 -18.17
N PRO A 109 -10.83 -4.29 -18.98
CA PRO A 109 -9.81 -3.34 -18.57
C PRO A 109 -10.38 -2.03 -18.03
N ILE A 110 -9.88 -1.62 -16.87
CA ILE A 110 -10.22 -0.32 -16.26
C ILE A 110 -9.62 0.80 -17.11
N THR A 111 -10.41 1.80 -17.47
CA THR A 111 -10.00 2.93 -18.33
C THR A 111 -9.75 4.21 -17.54
N GLY A 112 -10.36 4.34 -16.36
CA GLY A 112 -10.23 5.51 -15.50
C GLY A 112 -10.17 5.12 -14.03
N LEU A 113 -9.39 5.91 -13.27
CA LEU A 113 -9.31 5.81 -11.82
C LEU A 113 -9.26 7.21 -11.22
N ALA A 114 -10.07 7.46 -10.21
CA ALA A 114 -10.12 8.71 -9.46
C ALA A 114 -10.31 8.43 -7.96
N SER A 115 -10.20 9.45 -7.10
CA SER A 115 -10.68 9.34 -5.71
C SER A 115 -11.74 10.38 -5.38
N ALA A 116 -12.62 10.01 -4.45
CA ALA A 116 -13.62 10.88 -3.88
C ALA A 116 -13.73 10.67 -2.37
N TYR A 117 -14.15 11.71 -1.66
CA TYR A 117 -14.50 11.62 -0.25
C TYR A 117 -16.00 11.48 -0.09
N CYS A 118 -16.42 10.52 0.73
CA CYS A 118 -17.77 10.50 1.25
C CYS A 118 -17.76 11.07 2.67
N VAL A 119 -18.75 11.92 2.95
CA VAL A 119 -19.04 12.40 4.30
C VAL A 119 -20.10 11.47 4.88
N ASP A 120 -19.74 10.77 5.95
CA ASP A 120 -20.70 9.92 6.66
C ASP A 120 -21.71 10.82 7.39
N LYS A 121 -22.96 10.86 6.91
CA LYS A 121 -24.02 11.69 7.50
C LYS A 121 -24.64 11.07 8.75
N ASN A 122 -24.38 9.80 9.02
CA ASN A 122 -25.02 9.05 10.11
C ASN A 122 -24.25 9.11 11.44
N THR A 123 -23.07 9.73 11.47
CA THR A 123 -22.34 9.92 12.73
C THR A 123 -22.84 11.21 13.40
N ASN A 124 -23.71 11.08 14.41
CA ASN A 124 -24.19 12.17 15.29
C ASN A 124 -23.08 12.88 16.09
N THR A 125 -21.80 12.57 15.84
CA THR A 125 -20.64 13.23 16.45
C THR A 125 -20.31 14.53 15.73
N ALA A 126 -21.11 15.55 16.04
CA ALA A 126 -21.13 16.90 15.47
C ALA A 126 -19.89 17.78 15.76
N LYS A 127 -18.67 17.29 15.56
CA LYS A 127 -17.47 18.16 15.63
C LYS A 127 -16.49 18.00 14.48
N HIS A 128 -16.28 16.78 13.98
CA HIS A 128 -15.49 16.54 12.76
C HIS A 128 -16.03 15.29 12.04
N PRO A 129 -16.76 15.42 10.90
CA PRO A 129 -17.27 14.26 10.19
C PRO A 129 -16.09 13.41 9.69
N LEU A 130 -16.13 12.11 9.97
CA LEU A 130 -15.15 11.16 9.46
C LEU A 130 -15.27 11.11 7.93
N ARG A 131 -14.26 11.66 7.23
CA ARG A 131 -14.18 11.58 5.78
C ARG A 131 -13.55 10.24 5.39
N LYS A 132 -14.33 9.40 4.71
CA LYS A 132 -13.84 8.16 4.12
C LYS A 132 -13.48 8.43 2.67
N GLU A 133 -12.27 8.07 2.27
CA GLU A 133 -11.84 8.16 0.87
C GLU A 133 -12.14 6.85 0.14
N TYR A 134 -12.60 6.98 -1.10
CA TYR A 134 -12.91 5.88 -2.00
C TYR A 134 -12.19 6.08 -3.32
N LEU A 135 -11.77 4.99 -3.93
CA LEU A 135 -11.37 4.93 -5.33
C LEU A 135 -12.61 4.68 -6.18
N LEU A 136 -12.73 5.46 -7.26
CA LEU A 136 -13.75 5.32 -8.28
C LEU A 136 -13.06 4.80 -9.54
N SER A 137 -13.54 3.70 -10.08
CA SER A 137 -13.03 3.13 -11.33
C SER A 137 -14.14 3.06 -12.37
N GLY A 138 -13.78 3.31 -13.63
CA GLY A 138 -14.64 3.07 -14.79
C GLY A 138 -13.98 2.10 -15.75
N SER A 139 -14.77 1.22 -16.35
CA SER A 139 -14.29 0.21 -17.30
C SER A 139 -15.13 0.18 -18.58
N ILE A 140 -14.58 -0.47 -19.60
CA ILE A 140 -15.24 -0.74 -20.89
C ILE A 140 -16.46 -1.65 -20.70
N ASP A 141 -16.53 -2.39 -19.60
CA ASP A 141 -17.71 -3.18 -19.22
C ASP A 141 -18.95 -2.34 -18.87
N ARG A 142 -18.85 -1.00 -18.97
CA ARG A 142 -19.92 -0.02 -18.70
C ARG A 142 -20.32 0.05 -17.23
N ILE A 143 -19.49 -0.46 -16.34
CA ILE A 143 -19.69 -0.40 -14.89
C ILE A 143 -18.76 0.65 -14.29
N VAL A 144 -19.26 1.34 -13.26
CA VAL A 144 -18.46 2.16 -12.35
C VAL A 144 -18.42 1.44 -11.02
N SER A 145 -17.22 1.25 -10.46
CA SER A 145 -17.04 0.62 -9.17
C SER A 145 -16.47 1.60 -8.15
N VAL A 146 -16.81 1.38 -6.88
CA VAL A 146 -16.43 2.22 -5.75
C VAL A 146 -15.78 1.34 -4.70
N VAL A 147 -14.52 1.60 -4.39
CA VAL A 147 -13.70 0.76 -3.53
C VAL A 147 -13.11 1.58 -2.39
N PRO A 148 -13.21 1.15 -1.11
CA PRO A 148 -12.68 1.92 0.00
C PRO A 148 -11.15 1.95 0.02
N VAL A 149 -10.58 3.13 0.25
CA VAL A 149 -9.11 3.33 0.40
C VAL A 149 -8.61 2.87 1.77
N GLN A 150 -9.47 2.80 2.78
CA GLN A 150 -9.03 2.56 4.14
C GLN A 150 -8.41 1.17 4.33
N HIS A 151 -7.14 1.16 4.72
CA HIS A 151 -6.46 0.00 5.26
C HIS A 151 -6.34 0.15 6.78
N SER A 152 -7.06 -0.68 7.55
CA SER A 152 -6.99 -0.62 9.01
C SER A 152 -5.68 -1.26 9.50
N HIS A 153 -4.65 -0.45 9.75
CA HIS A 153 -3.39 -0.90 10.35
C HIS A 153 -3.58 -1.57 11.73
N LEU A 154 -4.63 -1.16 12.46
CA LEU A 154 -4.88 -1.60 13.83
C LEU A 154 -5.03 -3.12 13.93
N LYS A 155 -5.71 -3.77 12.98
CA LYS A 155 -5.92 -5.23 13.01
C LYS A 155 -4.62 -6.00 12.88
N TRP A 156 -3.71 -5.54 12.02
CA TRP A 156 -2.40 -6.17 11.84
C TRP A 156 -1.46 -5.95 13.02
N ILE A 157 -1.50 -4.76 13.63
CA ILE A 157 -0.71 -4.49 14.85
C ILE A 157 -1.22 -5.36 16.00
N LEU A 158 -2.53 -5.43 16.21
CA LEU A 158 -3.14 -6.29 17.23
C LEU A 158 -2.80 -7.77 16.99
N LEU A 159 -2.87 -8.24 15.75
CA LEU A 159 -2.48 -9.61 15.40
C LEU A 159 -1.01 -9.89 15.70
N ARG A 160 -0.11 -8.95 15.38
CA ARG A 160 1.33 -9.10 15.69
C ARG A 160 1.59 -9.14 17.19
N LEU A 161 0.95 -8.25 17.95
CA LEU A 161 1.06 -8.25 19.41
C LEU A 161 0.54 -9.55 20.02
N LEU A 162 -0.58 -10.07 19.51
CA LEU A 162 -1.14 -11.35 19.94
C LEU A 162 -0.18 -12.52 19.63
N LEU A 163 0.39 -12.56 18.43
CA LEU A 163 1.36 -13.59 18.03
C LEU A 163 2.63 -13.54 18.89
N THR A 164 3.16 -12.35 19.19
CA THR A 164 4.31 -12.20 20.08
C THR A 164 3.99 -12.66 21.50
N LEU A 165 2.77 -12.37 22.01
CA LEU A 165 2.34 -12.83 23.33
C LEU A 165 2.24 -14.36 23.39
N LEU A 166 1.64 -14.99 22.38
CA LEU A 166 1.54 -16.45 22.29
C LEU A 166 2.92 -17.12 22.23
N LEU A 167 3.88 -16.51 21.53
CA LEU A 167 5.25 -17.01 21.47
C LEU A 167 5.93 -16.94 22.85
N VAL A 168 5.76 -15.85 23.60
CA VAL A 168 6.28 -15.71 24.97
C VAL A 168 5.67 -16.75 25.91
N ILE A 169 4.35 -16.95 25.86
CA ILE A 169 3.65 -17.97 26.66
C ILE A 169 4.16 -19.38 26.32
N SER A 170 4.37 -19.66 25.03
CA SER A 170 4.88 -20.96 24.57
C SER A 170 6.29 -21.22 25.08
N ILE A 171 7.17 -20.21 25.04
CA ILE A 171 8.53 -20.31 25.60
C ILE A 171 8.47 -20.57 27.10
N PHE A 172 7.63 -19.83 27.84
CA PHE A 172 7.47 -20.02 29.27
C PHE A 172 6.99 -21.44 29.61
N ALA A 173 5.99 -21.96 28.87
CA ALA A 173 5.50 -23.32 29.05
C ALA A 173 6.59 -24.37 28.78
N ILE A 174 7.41 -24.19 27.74
CA ILE A 174 8.55 -25.09 27.45
C ILE A 174 9.58 -25.03 28.58
N VAL A 175 9.90 -23.85 29.08
CA VAL A 175 10.85 -23.70 30.21
C VAL A 175 10.30 -24.37 31.47
N SER A 176 9.01 -24.20 31.80
CA SER A 176 8.40 -24.87 32.96
C SER A 176 8.33 -26.40 32.80
N MET A 177 8.24 -26.92 31.57
CA MET A 177 8.30 -28.36 31.32
C MET A 177 9.72 -28.92 31.44
N LEU A 178 10.73 -28.17 30.98
CA LEU A 178 12.14 -28.58 31.06
C LEU A 178 12.72 -28.42 32.47
N PHE A 179 12.23 -27.43 33.21
CA PHE A 179 12.62 -27.13 34.58
C PHE A 179 11.35 -27.12 35.45
N PRO A 180 10.77 -28.31 35.74
CA PRO A 180 9.65 -28.38 36.66
C PRO A 180 10.08 -27.77 38.01
N PRO A 181 9.18 -27.08 38.72
CA PRO A 181 9.47 -26.63 40.07
C PRO A 181 9.90 -27.83 40.92
N PRO A 182 10.84 -27.66 41.86
CA PRO A 182 11.23 -28.73 42.78
C PRO A 182 9.96 -29.28 43.46
N ASN A 183 9.89 -30.60 43.56
CA ASN A 183 8.82 -31.22 44.33
C ASN A 183 8.95 -30.81 45.80
N GLU A 184 7.83 -30.66 46.50
CA GLU A 184 7.80 -30.29 47.94
C GLU A 184 8.69 -31.21 48.80
N GLU A 185 8.90 -32.45 48.36
CA GLU A 185 9.82 -33.40 49.01
C GLU A 185 11.30 -33.00 48.91
N ALA A 186 11.73 -32.39 47.79
CA ALA A 186 13.10 -31.87 47.66
C ALA A 186 13.32 -30.62 48.50
N GLU A 187 12.32 -29.76 48.64
CA GLU A 187 12.38 -28.58 49.53
C GLU A 187 12.46 -29.02 50.99
N ALA A 188 11.66 -30.01 51.40
CA ALA A 188 11.70 -30.57 52.76
C ALA A 188 13.03 -31.28 53.09
N TYR A 189 13.74 -31.80 52.10
CA TYR A 189 15.07 -32.40 52.30
C TYR A 189 16.14 -31.33 52.52
N ILE A 190 16.10 -30.23 51.76
CA ILE A 190 17.03 -29.10 51.92
C ILE A 190 16.85 -28.42 53.29
N GLU A 191 15.61 -28.24 53.75
CA GLU A 191 15.33 -27.65 55.08
C GLU A 191 15.82 -28.53 56.25
N LYS A 192 16.01 -29.83 56.05
CA LYS A 192 16.54 -30.73 57.09
C LYS A 192 18.06 -30.73 57.21
N GLU A 193 18.78 -30.31 56.16
CA GLU A 193 20.25 -30.26 56.16
C GLU A 193 20.83 -28.89 56.52
N LEU A 194 19.98 -27.85 56.59
CA LEU A 194 20.32 -26.51 57.09
C LEU A 194 20.04 -26.37 58.59
#